data_AF-A0A382V2E1-F1
#
_entry.id   AF-A0A382V2E1-F1
#
_cell.length_a   1.000
_cell.length_b   1.000
_cell.length_c   1.000
_cell.angle_alpha   90.00
_cell.angle_beta   90.00
_cell.angle_gamma   90.00
#
_symmetry.space_group_name_H-M   'P 1'
#
loop_
_entity.id
_entity.type
_entity.pdbx_description
1 polymer ?
#
loop_
_entity_poly.entity_id
_entity_poly.type
_entity_poly.pdbx_seq_one_letter_code
_entity_poly.pdbx_strand_id
1 'polypeptide(L)'
;MNKIPIVLISGDDDVLVSRSLSAHLEKALDGEDRSLALEELTEENYRFSEQFHIGKLVDSAQTAPFLTQSRVVVGRHIGRFSKKEDLEPLIEYLNAPLETTSLILVWEKGNNPQQQRLSPIPKSLLEAIENSGGVLEKLTTGKGKQADKWLSESLDKASVEITREARKRIAD
;
A
#
# COMPACT_ATOMS: atom_id res chain seq x y z
N MET A 1 13.35 -17.94 -1.07
CA MET A 1 12.15 -17.58 -1.85
C MET A 1 11.14 -16.96 -0.90
N ASN A 2 10.99 -15.64 -0.91
CA ASN A 2 9.83 -14.95 -0.35
C ASN A 2 9.71 -13.60 -1.07
N LYS A 3 9.47 -13.70 -2.38
CA LYS A 3 9.25 -12.57 -3.29
C LYS A 3 7.95 -11.92 -2.82
N ILE A 4 7.95 -10.69 -2.32
CA ILE A 4 6.68 -10.10 -1.86
C ILE A 4 5.81 -9.90 -3.10
N PRO A 5 4.73 -10.68 -3.25
CA PRO A 5 3.75 -10.47 -4.30
C PRO A 5 2.83 -9.33 -3.85
N ILE A 6 2.11 -8.77 -4.80
CA ILE A 6 1.17 -7.65 -4.67
C ILE A 6 0.68 -7.38 -3.23
N VAL A 7 0.91 -6.16 -2.73
CA VAL A 7 0.46 -5.72 -1.40
C VAL A 7 -0.58 -4.62 -1.55
N LEU A 8 -1.68 -4.70 -0.82
CA LEU A 8 -2.61 -3.59 -0.64
C LEU A 8 -2.56 -3.10 0.81
N ILE A 9 -2.05 -1.90 0.99
CA ILE A 9 -2.03 -1.19 2.27
C ILE A 9 -3.25 -0.29 2.34
N SER A 10 -4.03 -0.42 3.41
CA SER A 10 -5.18 0.44 3.68
C SER A 10 -5.17 0.86 5.15
N GLY A 11 -5.64 2.06 5.46
CA GLY A 11 -5.70 2.50 6.85
C GLY A 11 -6.29 3.89 7.04
N ASP A 12 -6.54 4.24 8.29
CA ASP A 12 -7.05 5.55 8.71
C ASP A 12 -6.00 6.42 9.41
N ASP A 13 -4.78 5.91 9.58
CA ASP A 13 -3.64 6.61 10.18
C ASP A 13 -2.45 6.68 9.20
N ASP A 14 -2.07 7.89 8.81
CA ASP A 14 -1.03 8.14 7.80
C ASP A 14 0.36 7.69 8.27
N VAL A 15 0.64 7.74 9.58
CA VAL A 15 1.93 7.30 10.15
C VAL A 15 2.05 5.79 10.05
N LEU A 16 0.98 5.05 10.37
CA LEU A 16 0.97 3.59 10.23
C LEU A 16 1.14 3.19 8.76
N VAL A 17 0.39 3.82 7.87
CA VAL A 17 0.47 3.57 6.41
C VAL A 17 1.88 3.85 5.89
N SER A 18 2.47 5.00 6.22
CA SER A 18 3.82 5.37 5.79
C SER A 18 4.88 4.41 6.31
N ARG A 19 4.77 3.99 7.58
CA ARG A 19 5.68 3.00 8.18
C ARG A 19 5.57 1.64 7.49
N SER A 20 4.36 1.15 7.25
CA SER A 20 4.18 -0.12 6.54
C SER A 20 4.70 -0.05 5.11
N LEU A 21 4.39 1.03 4.38
CA LEU A 21 4.88 1.24 3.02
C LEU A 21 6.40 1.16 2.98
N SER A 22 7.08 1.84 3.92
CA SER A 22 8.54 1.82 4.01
C SER A 22 9.09 0.41 4.25
N ALA A 23 8.45 -0.37 5.13
CA ALA A 23 8.87 -1.74 5.43
C ALA A 23 8.66 -2.70 4.23
N HIS A 24 7.52 -2.58 3.53
CA HIS A 24 7.24 -3.36 2.33
C HIS A 24 8.18 -2.97 1.18
N LEU A 25 8.47 -1.68 1.03
CA LEU A 25 9.40 -1.17 0.03
C LEU A 25 10.82 -1.69 0.26
N GLU A 26 11.33 -1.59 1.48
CA GLU A 26 12.67 -2.08 1.84
C GLU A 26 12.81 -3.58 1.54
N LYS A 27 11.81 -4.38 1.95
CA LYS A 27 11.80 -5.82 1.71
C LYS A 27 11.61 -6.18 0.22
N ALA A 28 10.88 -5.36 -0.55
CA ALA A 28 10.69 -5.59 -1.98
C ALA A 28 11.92 -5.20 -2.81
N LEU A 29 12.65 -4.17 -2.40
CA LEU A 29 13.90 -3.76 -3.03
C LEU A 29 15.02 -4.79 -2.82
N ASP A 30 15.06 -5.47 -1.67
CA ASP A 30 16.01 -6.55 -1.39
C ASP A 30 17.48 -6.17 -1.70
N GLY A 31 17.85 -4.92 -1.43
CA GLY A 31 19.19 -4.39 -1.68
C GLY A 31 19.45 -3.80 -3.06
N GLU A 32 18.47 -3.83 -3.98
CA GLU A 32 18.55 -3.14 -5.27
C GLU A 32 18.63 -1.61 -5.12
N ASP A 33 19.27 -0.95 -6.09
CA ASP A 33 19.35 0.50 -6.12
C ASP A 33 17.96 1.12 -6.33
N ARG A 34 17.48 1.84 -5.31
CA ARG A 34 16.16 2.51 -5.34
C ARG A 34 16.00 3.43 -6.54
N SER A 35 17.07 4.10 -7.00
CA SER A 35 16.99 5.02 -8.14
C SER A 35 16.71 4.32 -9.48
N LEU A 36 16.93 2.99 -9.54
CA LEU A 36 16.71 2.17 -10.73
C LEU A 36 15.50 1.23 -10.57
N ALA A 37 15.34 0.62 -9.40
CA ALA A 37 14.36 -0.42 -9.15
C ALA A 37 12.97 0.12 -8.76
N LEU A 38 12.88 1.32 -8.18
CA LEU A 38 11.60 1.87 -7.68
C LEU A 38 10.98 2.87 -8.66
N GLU A 39 9.70 2.67 -8.96
CA GLU A 39 8.82 3.71 -9.49
C GLU A 39 7.67 3.96 -8.51
N GLU A 40 7.53 5.19 -8.03
CA GLU A 40 6.39 5.61 -7.20
C GLU A 40 5.47 6.50 -8.03
N LEU A 41 4.21 6.09 -8.13
CA LEU A 41 3.15 6.77 -8.85
C LEU A 41 2.15 7.36 -7.87
N THR A 42 1.82 8.63 -8.09
CA THR A 42 0.84 9.37 -7.30
C THR A 42 -0.35 9.76 -8.19
N GLU A 43 -1.34 10.45 -7.61
CA GLU A 43 -2.50 10.92 -8.35
C GLU A 43 -2.16 11.80 -9.57
N GLU A 44 -1.01 12.48 -9.56
CA GLU A 44 -0.55 13.28 -10.68
C GLU A 44 -0.25 12.42 -11.89
N ASN A 45 0.32 11.22 -11.68
CA ASN A 45 0.65 10.29 -12.75
C ASN A 45 -0.59 9.64 -13.38
N TYR A 46 -1.70 9.60 -12.65
CA TYR A 46 -2.96 9.05 -13.14
C TYR A 46 -3.82 10.08 -13.85
N ARG A 47 -3.51 11.36 -13.70
CA ARG A 47 -4.34 12.43 -14.26
C ARG A 47 -4.21 12.44 -15.78
N PHE A 48 -5.34 12.32 -16.45
CA PHE A 48 -5.46 12.54 -17.88
C PHE A 48 -6.65 13.46 -18.13
N SER A 49 -6.37 14.69 -18.56
CA SER A 49 -7.37 15.76 -18.61
C SER A 49 -8.04 15.95 -17.23
N GLU A 50 -9.37 16.06 -17.19
CA GLU A 50 -10.18 16.22 -15.99
C GLU A 50 -10.50 14.88 -15.27
N GLN A 51 -9.89 13.76 -15.68
CA GLN A 51 -10.17 12.42 -15.16
C GLN A 51 -8.90 11.72 -14.66
N PHE A 52 -9.10 10.59 -13.96
CA PHE A 52 -8.01 9.75 -13.46
C PHE A 52 -8.12 8.37 -14.12
N HIS A 53 -6.98 7.85 -14.57
CA HIS A 53 -6.90 6.53 -15.19
C HIS A 53 -5.77 5.72 -14.58
N ILE A 54 -6.05 4.46 -14.25
CA ILE A 54 -5.09 3.56 -13.62
C ILE A 54 -4.05 3.00 -14.60
N GLY A 55 -4.24 3.21 -15.91
CA GLY A 55 -3.41 2.62 -16.97
C GLY A 55 -1.91 2.80 -16.75
N LYS A 56 -1.46 3.99 -16.33
CA LYS A 56 -0.04 4.24 -16.05
C LYS A 56 0.55 3.33 -14.97
N LEU A 57 -0.24 2.96 -13.95
CA LEU A 57 0.16 2.01 -12.92
C LEU A 57 0.32 0.60 -13.49
N VAL A 58 -0.62 0.19 -14.35
CA VAL A 58 -0.58 -1.12 -15.01
C VAL A 58 0.61 -1.21 -15.95
N ASP A 59 0.83 -0.18 -16.78
CA ASP A 59 1.98 -0.11 -17.69
C ASP A 59 3.31 -0.22 -16.92
N SER A 60 3.43 0.52 -15.81
CA SER A 60 4.60 0.45 -14.93
C SER A 60 4.79 -0.95 -14.35
N ALA A 61 3.71 -1.58 -13.88
CA ALA A 61 3.75 -2.91 -13.26
C ALA A 61 4.04 -4.05 -14.26
N GLN A 62 3.69 -3.87 -15.53
CA GLN A 62 3.97 -4.80 -16.64
C GLN A 62 5.33 -4.56 -17.31
N THR A 63 6.03 -3.47 -16.96
CA THR A 63 7.35 -3.16 -17.52
C THR A 63 8.43 -3.97 -16.80
N ALA A 64 9.16 -4.80 -17.55
CA ALA A 64 10.27 -5.56 -17.00
C ALA A 64 11.37 -4.64 -16.40
N PRO A 65 12.08 -5.10 -15.35
CA PRO A 65 13.19 -4.34 -14.78
C PRO A 65 14.29 -4.06 -15.80
N PHE A 66 14.98 -2.93 -15.63
CA PHE A 66 16.12 -2.52 -16.45
C PHE A 66 17.29 -2.19 -15.54
N LEU A 67 18.44 -2.86 -15.76
CA LEU A 67 19.66 -2.78 -14.92
C LEU A 67 19.51 -3.29 -13.47
N THR A 68 18.40 -3.93 -13.13
CA THR A 68 18.12 -4.54 -11.81
C THR A 68 17.53 -5.95 -12.00
N GLN A 69 17.51 -6.78 -10.96
CA GLN A 69 16.87 -8.11 -11.00
C GLN A 69 15.36 -8.04 -10.81
N SER A 70 14.87 -7.02 -10.11
CA SER A 70 13.46 -6.79 -9.80
C SER A 70 13.07 -5.32 -9.94
N ARG A 71 11.77 -5.10 -10.11
CA ARG A 71 11.15 -3.77 -10.12
C ARG A 71 10.18 -3.69 -8.95
N VAL A 72 10.13 -2.54 -8.29
CA VAL A 72 9.12 -2.22 -7.28
C VAL A 72 8.30 -1.06 -7.80
N VAL A 73 6.98 -1.25 -7.88
CA VAL A 73 6.03 -0.23 -8.30
C VAL A 73 5.12 0.09 -7.13
N VAL A 74 5.09 1.37 -6.73
CA VAL A 74 4.21 1.85 -5.67
C VAL A 74 3.11 2.70 -6.30
N GLY A 75 1.86 2.26 -6.18
CA GLY A 75 0.69 3.05 -6.54
C GLY A 75 0.10 3.72 -5.32
N ARG A 76 0.25 5.04 -5.20
CA ARG A 76 -0.34 5.85 -4.13
C ARG A 76 -1.69 6.43 -4.51
N HIS A 77 -2.48 6.89 -3.54
CA HIS A 77 -3.79 7.53 -3.76
C HIS A 77 -4.80 6.68 -4.55
N ILE A 78 -4.72 5.35 -4.43
CA ILE A 78 -5.56 4.41 -5.21
C ILE A 78 -7.05 4.52 -4.83
N GLY A 79 -7.36 5.11 -3.67
CA GLY A 79 -8.73 5.46 -3.28
C GLY A 79 -9.47 6.40 -4.25
N ARG A 80 -8.79 6.94 -5.27
CA ARG A 80 -9.39 7.60 -6.44
C ARG A 80 -10.28 6.67 -7.27
N PHE A 81 -9.89 5.41 -7.41
CA PHE A 81 -10.50 4.46 -8.32
C PHE A 81 -11.50 3.59 -7.56
N SER A 82 -12.65 4.17 -7.22
CA SER A 82 -13.65 3.46 -6.42
C SER A 82 -14.67 2.65 -7.22
N LYS A 83 -14.73 2.83 -8.54
CA LYS A 83 -15.62 2.06 -9.40
C LYS A 83 -14.87 0.84 -9.93
N LYS A 84 -15.62 -0.25 -10.14
CA LYS A 84 -15.06 -1.48 -10.71
C LYS A 84 -14.44 -1.24 -12.10
N GLU A 85 -15.12 -0.47 -12.94
CA GLU A 85 -14.68 -0.11 -14.31
C GLU A 85 -13.31 0.59 -14.31
N ASP A 86 -13.09 1.50 -13.34
CA ASP A 86 -11.82 2.23 -13.23
C ASP A 86 -10.63 1.33 -12.85
N LEU A 87 -10.92 0.19 -12.20
CA LEU A 87 -9.94 -0.78 -11.73
C LEU A 87 -9.80 -2.00 -12.65
N GLU A 88 -10.64 -2.13 -13.68
CA GLU A 88 -10.68 -3.31 -14.54
C GLU A 88 -9.30 -3.65 -15.15
N PRO A 89 -8.51 -2.69 -15.67
CA PRO A 89 -7.16 -2.98 -16.19
C PRO A 89 -6.20 -3.51 -15.11
N LEU A 90 -6.33 -3.03 -13.87
CA LEU A 90 -5.51 -3.52 -12.76
C LEU A 90 -5.93 -4.93 -12.36
N ILE A 91 -7.24 -5.19 -12.28
CA ILE A 91 -7.77 -6.53 -11.98
C ILE A 91 -7.32 -7.53 -13.04
N GLU A 92 -7.31 -7.15 -14.31
CA GLU A 92 -6.82 -7.99 -15.40
C GLU A 92 -5.33 -8.32 -15.23
N TYR A 93 -4.49 -7.33 -14.93
CA TYR A 93 -3.07 -7.54 -14.63
C TYR A 93 -2.85 -8.53 -13.47
N LEU A 94 -3.66 -8.43 -12.41
CA LEU A 94 -3.53 -9.29 -11.22
C LEU A 94 -3.79 -10.77 -11.49
N ASN A 95 -4.43 -11.14 -12.61
CA ASN A 95 -4.61 -12.55 -12.99
C ASN A 95 -3.31 -13.22 -13.45
N ALA A 96 -2.35 -12.44 -13.97
CA ALA A 96 -1.06 -12.94 -14.45
C ALA A 96 0.02 -11.85 -14.27
N PRO A 97 0.34 -11.47 -13.02
CA PRO A 97 1.27 -10.39 -12.75
C PRO A 97 2.68 -10.78 -13.18
N LEU A 98 3.48 -9.78 -13.56
CA LEU A 98 4.87 -10.03 -13.96
C LEU A 98 5.68 -10.46 -12.74
N GLU A 99 6.25 -11.67 -12.78
CA GLU A 99 6.93 -12.24 -11.63
C GLU A 99 8.09 -11.38 -11.12
N THR A 100 8.75 -10.61 -11.98
CA THR A 100 9.89 -9.74 -11.63
C THR A 100 9.48 -8.40 -11.01
N THR A 101 8.18 -8.14 -10.88
CA THR A 101 7.66 -6.89 -10.32
C THR A 101 6.95 -7.13 -8.98
N SER A 102 7.34 -6.38 -7.95
CA SER A 102 6.56 -6.21 -6.74
C SER A 102 5.68 -4.98 -6.86
N LEU A 103 4.36 -5.16 -6.70
CA LEU A 103 3.38 -4.08 -6.73
C LEU A 103 2.89 -3.76 -5.32
N ILE A 104 2.98 -2.51 -4.89
CA ILE A 104 2.46 -2.04 -3.60
C ILE A 104 1.40 -0.97 -3.87
N LEU A 105 0.17 -1.22 -3.46
CA LEU A 105 -0.97 -0.33 -3.61
C LEU A 105 -1.27 0.32 -2.27
N VAL A 106 -1.41 1.65 -2.24
CA VAL A 106 -1.78 2.40 -1.05
C VAL A 106 -3.17 3.00 -1.25
N TRP A 107 -4.13 2.46 -0.50
CA TRP A 107 -5.53 2.87 -0.52
C TRP A 107 -5.76 4.09 0.38
N GLU A 108 -5.33 5.24 -0.11
CA GLU A 108 -5.47 6.53 0.57
C GLU A 108 -6.26 7.53 -0.30
N LYS A 109 -6.68 8.64 0.32
CA LYS A 109 -7.42 9.71 -0.36
C LYS A 109 -6.47 10.48 -1.26
N GLY A 110 -6.87 10.79 -2.49
CA GLY A 110 -6.18 11.80 -3.28
C GLY A 110 -6.47 13.23 -2.82
N ASN A 111 -5.56 14.12 -3.19
CA ASN A 111 -5.44 15.48 -2.67
C ASN A 111 -5.91 16.54 -3.67
N ASN A 112 -5.88 16.28 -4.98
CA ASN A 112 -6.27 17.25 -6.00
C ASN A 112 -7.22 16.68 -7.08
N PRO A 113 -8.49 17.11 -7.18
CA PRO A 113 -9.23 17.81 -6.13
C PRO A 113 -9.31 16.95 -4.87
N GLN A 114 -9.39 17.57 -3.69
CA GLN A 114 -9.35 16.84 -2.43
C GLN A 114 -10.56 15.89 -2.29
N GLN A 115 -10.31 14.61 -2.09
CA GLN A 115 -11.39 13.65 -1.80
C GLN A 115 -11.88 13.84 -0.37
N GLN A 116 -13.16 14.17 -0.20
CA GLN A 116 -13.73 14.37 1.15
C GLN A 116 -13.70 13.08 1.97
N ARG A 117 -13.99 11.94 1.33
CA ARG A 117 -14.07 10.62 1.95
C ARG A 117 -13.26 9.62 1.15
N LEU A 118 -12.67 8.66 1.87
CA LEU A 118 -12.04 7.51 1.27
C LEU A 118 -13.14 6.49 0.95
N SER A 119 -13.28 6.15 -0.33
CA SER A 119 -14.23 5.12 -0.75
C SER A 119 -13.80 3.75 -0.22
N PRO A 120 -14.77 2.85 0.06
CA PRO A 120 -14.43 1.47 0.40
C PRO A 120 -13.70 0.79 -0.75
N ILE A 121 -12.82 -0.15 -0.43
CA ILE A 121 -12.09 -0.96 -1.40
C ILE A 121 -13.10 -1.85 -2.14
N PRO A 122 -13.19 -1.82 -3.48
CA PRO A 122 -14.07 -2.69 -4.22
C PRO A 122 -13.77 -4.18 -3.99
N LYS A 123 -14.81 -4.98 -3.75
CA LYS A 123 -14.66 -6.43 -3.47
C LYS A 123 -13.90 -7.17 -4.56
N SER A 124 -14.11 -6.80 -5.82
CA SER A 124 -13.40 -7.39 -6.96
C SER A 124 -11.90 -7.18 -6.91
N LEU A 125 -11.42 -6.05 -6.36
CA LEU A 125 -10.00 -5.81 -6.19
C LEU A 125 -9.43 -6.68 -5.06
N LEU A 126 -10.14 -6.78 -3.93
CA LEU A 126 -9.73 -7.66 -2.82
C LEU A 126 -9.59 -9.11 -3.29
N GLU A 127 -10.60 -9.63 -3.99
CA GLU A 127 -10.60 -11.00 -4.53
C GLU A 127 -9.46 -11.20 -5.55
N ALA A 128 -9.21 -10.24 -6.44
CA ALA A 128 -8.12 -10.34 -7.42
C ALA A 128 -6.74 -10.40 -6.76
N ILE A 129 -6.52 -9.59 -5.72
CA ILE A 129 -5.26 -9.60 -4.97
C ILE A 129 -5.09 -10.92 -4.21
N GLU A 130 -6.14 -11.40 -3.52
CA GLU A 130 -6.11 -12.70 -2.83
C GLU A 130 -5.80 -13.85 -3.80
N ASN A 131 -6.46 -13.88 -4.97
CA ASN A 131 -6.25 -14.90 -5.99
C ASN A 131 -4.84 -14.86 -6.60
N SER A 132 -4.21 -13.69 -6.64
CA SER A 132 -2.80 -13.53 -7.06
C SER A 132 -1.79 -13.97 -5.98
N GLY A 133 -2.27 -14.38 -4.79
CA GLY A 133 -1.42 -14.69 -3.63
C GLY A 133 -0.89 -13.44 -2.92
N GLY A 134 -1.49 -12.28 -3.17
CA GLY A 134 -1.11 -11.00 -2.59
C GLY A 134 -1.52 -10.85 -1.12
N VAL A 135 -1.00 -9.80 -0.48
CA VAL A 135 -1.22 -9.49 0.93
C VAL A 135 -2.13 -8.29 1.07
N LEU A 136 -3.19 -8.45 1.86
CA LEU A 136 -4.08 -7.35 2.26
C LEU A 136 -3.70 -6.90 3.68
N GLU A 137 -3.24 -5.66 3.81
CA GLU A 137 -2.91 -5.08 5.11
C GLU A 137 -3.86 -3.92 5.44
N LYS A 138 -4.56 -4.07 6.56
CA LYS A 138 -5.45 -3.05 7.10
C LYS A 138 -4.88 -2.50 8.40
N LEU A 139 -4.38 -1.29 8.34
CA LEU A 139 -3.73 -0.56 9.42
C LEU A 139 -4.74 0.36 10.08
N THR A 140 -5.09 0.06 11.32
CA THR A 140 -5.93 0.93 12.12
C THR A 140 -5.54 0.79 13.58
N THR A 141 -5.57 1.90 14.31
CA THR A 141 -5.49 1.87 15.77
C THR A 141 -6.80 1.36 16.36
N GLY A 142 -7.90 1.34 15.59
CA GLY A 142 -9.23 1.09 16.11
C GLY A 142 -9.69 2.20 17.07
N LYS A 143 -10.75 1.93 17.84
CA LYS A 143 -11.31 2.87 18.82
C LYS A 143 -11.52 2.20 20.19
N GLY A 144 -11.43 3.00 21.25
CA GLY A 144 -11.61 2.54 22.64
C GLY A 144 -10.69 1.37 22.96
N LYS A 145 -11.26 0.24 23.40
CA LYS A 145 -10.49 -0.97 23.76
C LYS A 145 -9.55 -1.49 22.65
N GLN A 146 -9.88 -1.25 21.38
CA GLN A 146 -9.01 -1.66 20.27
C GLN A 146 -7.74 -0.80 20.22
N ALA A 147 -7.86 0.51 20.50
CA ALA A 147 -6.73 1.42 20.58
C ALA A 147 -5.85 1.10 21.79
N ASP A 148 -6.44 0.79 22.94
CA ASP A 148 -5.70 0.38 24.14
C ASP A 148 -4.87 -0.89 23.88
N LYS A 149 -5.48 -1.87 23.19
CA LYS A 149 -4.80 -3.11 22.81
C LYS A 149 -3.67 -2.84 21.82
N TRP A 150 -3.92 -2.06 20.77
CA TRP A 150 -2.91 -1.68 19.78
C TRP A 150 -1.72 -0.97 20.43
N LEU A 151 -1.99 -0.04 21.36
CA LEU A 151 -0.96 0.68 22.09
C LEU A 151 -0.14 -0.28 22.96
N SER A 152 -0.78 -1.17 23.71
CA SER A 152 -0.07 -2.16 24.53
C SER A 152 0.84 -3.06 23.67
N GLU A 153 0.32 -3.61 22.58
CA GLU A 153 1.10 -4.46 21.66
C GLU A 153 2.27 -3.69 21.01
N SER A 154 2.08 -2.40 20.73
CA SER A 154 3.12 -1.54 20.19
C SER A 154 4.24 -1.28 21.21
N LEU A 155 3.87 -1.05 22.47
CA LEU A 155 4.82 -0.87 23.58
C LEU A 155 5.57 -2.17 23.91
N ASP A 156 4.94 -3.33 23.75
CA ASP A 156 5.58 -4.64 23.95
C ASP A 156 6.61 -4.97 22.86
N LYS A 157 6.46 -4.41 21.66
CA LYS A 157 7.42 -4.55 20.55
C LYS A 157 8.53 -3.49 20.57
N ALA A 158 8.49 -2.55 21.52
CA ALA A 158 9.53 -1.54 21.64
C ALA A 158 10.86 -2.19 22.03
N SER A 159 11.97 -1.66 21.53
CA SER A 159 13.32 -2.12 21.87
C SER A 159 13.76 -1.73 23.29
N VAL A 160 12.90 -1.01 24.03
CA VAL A 160 13.16 -0.51 25.38
C VAL A 160 12.08 -1.00 26.33
N GLU A 161 12.47 -1.31 27.57
CA GLU A 161 11.52 -1.66 28.61
C GLU A 161 10.82 -0.40 29.14
N ILE A 162 9.50 -0.34 28.99
CA ILE A 162 8.68 0.78 29.45
C ILE A 162 7.93 0.34 30.71
N THR A 163 8.21 1.00 31.83
CA THR A 163 7.58 0.70 33.13
C THR A 163 6.07 0.91 33.08
N ARG A 164 5.35 0.22 33.99
CA ARG A 164 3.89 0.28 34.04
C ARG A 164 3.36 1.71 34.22
N GLU A 165 4.05 2.52 35.02
CA GLU A 165 3.70 3.92 35.28
C GLU A 165 3.88 4.77 34.02
N ALA A 166 4.97 4.57 33.27
CA ALA A 166 5.22 5.28 32.02
C ALA A 166 4.19 4.86 30.94
N ARG A 167 3.84 3.58 30.86
CA ARG A 167 2.81 3.09 29.92
C ARG A 167 1.44 3.74 30.18
N LYS A 168 1.05 3.92 31.45
CA LYS A 168 -0.19 4.65 31.81
C LYS A 168 -0.14 6.10 31.33
N ARG A 169 0.98 6.79 31.54
CA ARG A 169 1.16 8.19 31.12
C ARG A 169 1.14 8.39 29.60
N ILE A 170 1.50 7.37 28.82
CA ILE A 170 1.44 7.40 27.35
C ILE A 170 0.01 7.17 26.84
N ALA A 171 -0.81 6.44 27.60
CA ALA A 171 -2.19 6.12 27.26
C ALA A 171 -3.21 7.20 27.70
N ASP A 172 -2.82 8.07 28.63
CA ASP A 172 -3.59 9.24 29.10
C ASP A 172 -3.59 10.38 28.07
#